data_AF-A0A956ECJ3-F1
#
_entry.id   AF-A0A956ECJ3-F1
#
_cell.length_a   1.000
_cell.length_b   1.000
_cell.length_c   1.000
_cell.angle_alpha   90.00
_cell.angle_beta   90.00
_cell.angle_gamma   90.00
#
_symmetry.space_group_name_H-M   'P 1'
#
loop_
_entity.id
_entity.type
_entity.pdbx_description
1 polymer ?
#
loop_
_entity_poly.entity_id
_entity_poly.type
_entity_poly.pdbx_seq_one_letter_code
_entity_poly.pdbx_strand_id
1 'polypeptide(L)'
;MASRRFDPRDRQSPFGPRVNERIRVPEVRVIGPDGAMLGVLETHEARRIAREADLDLVEVNPKAVPPVCKIMDHGRFKYEEKKKQNEA
;
A
#
# COMPACT_ATOMS: atom_id res chain seq x y z
N MET A 1 -12.67 24.41 7.73
CA MET A 1 -12.15 23.05 7.95
C MET A 1 -11.61 22.55 6.62
N ALA A 2 -10.29 22.55 6.44
CA ALA A 2 -9.67 22.30 5.14
C ALA A 2 -9.74 20.80 4.80
N SER A 3 -10.61 20.43 3.86
CA SER A 3 -10.49 19.20 3.11
C SER A 3 -9.11 19.17 2.48
N ARG A 4 -8.24 18.26 2.95
CA ARG A 4 -6.94 18.01 2.31
C ARG A 4 -7.22 17.40 0.94
N ARG A 5 -7.40 18.30 -0.02
CA ARG A 5 -7.53 18.04 -1.45
C ARG A 5 -6.44 17.06 -1.86
N PHE A 6 -6.82 16.06 -2.65
CA PHE A 6 -5.94 15.19 -3.41
C PHE A 6 -4.70 15.97 -3.89
N ASP A 7 -3.54 15.73 -3.28
CA ASP A 7 -2.28 16.39 -3.67
C ASP A 7 -1.59 15.50 -4.72
N PRO A 8 -1.55 15.93 -5.99
CA PRO A 8 -0.90 15.17 -7.07
C PRO A 8 0.62 15.07 -6.91
N ARG A 9 1.24 15.75 -5.93
CA ARG A 9 2.68 15.69 -5.62
C ARG A 9 3.05 14.63 -4.59
N ASP A 10 2.07 13.97 -4.00
CA ASP A 10 2.29 12.88 -3.04
C ASP A 10 2.70 11.57 -3.76
N ARG A 11 3.13 11.68 -5.03
CA ARG A 11 3.49 10.62 -5.98
C ARG A 11 4.76 9.83 -5.63
N GLN A 12 5.52 10.26 -4.62
CA GLN A 12 6.58 9.47 -3.97
C GLN A 12 6.97 10.21 -2.70
N SER A 13 6.43 9.78 -1.56
CA SER A 13 6.90 10.27 -0.27
C SER A 13 8.37 9.88 -0.11
N PRO A 14 9.28 10.78 0.31
CA PRO A 14 10.66 10.39 0.67
C PRO A 14 10.71 9.38 1.83
N PHE A 15 9.55 9.14 2.47
CA PHE A 15 9.36 8.20 3.57
C PHE A 15 8.89 6.80 3.14
N GLY A 16 9.03 6.44 1.86
CA GLY A 16 8.69 5.10 1.35
C GLY A 16 7.24 4.91 0.91
N PRO A 17 6.83 3.67 0.57
CA PRO A 17 5.48 3.37 0.10
C PRO A 17 4.42 3.75 1.13
N ARG A 18 3.23 4.10 0.66
CA ARG A 18 2.09 4.37 1.55
C ARG A 18 1.57 3.05 2.10
N VAL A 19 1.22 3.06 3.38
CA VAL A 19 0.69 1.89 4.08
C VAL A 19 -0.57 2.25 4.85
N ASN A 20 -1.52 1.33 4.92
CA ASN A 20 -2.73 1.39 5.75
C ASN A 20 -3.45 2.75 5.64
N GLU A 21 -3.52 3.52 6.72
CA GLU A 21 -4.19 4.83 6.82
C GLU A 21 -3.58 5.91 5.91
N ARG A 22 -2.35 5.71 5.41
CA ARG A 22 -1.71 6.63 4.48
C ARG A 22 -2.29 6.52 3.06
N ILE A 23 -2.98 5.43 2.75
CA ILE A 23 -3.67 5.22 1.47
C ILE A 23 -5.04 5.92 1.57
N ARG A 24 -5.20 7.01 0.80
CA ARG A 24 -6.39 7.89 0.86
C ARG A 24 -7.30 7.82 -0.36
N VAL A 25 -6.93 7.02 -1.36
CA VAL A 25 -7.77 6.81 -2.54
C VAL A 25 -9.00 5.97 -2.15
N PRO A 26 -10.15 6.13 -2.83
CA PRO A 26 -11.37 5.40 -2.49
C PRO A 26 -11.27 3.90 -2.85
N GLU A 27 -10.62 3.58 -3.97
CA GLU A 27 -10.52 2.23 -4.50
C GLU A 27 -9.07 1.86 -4.82
N VAL A 28 -8.75 0.58 -4.63
CA VAL A 28 -7.44 0.00 -4.86
C VAL A 28 -7.57 -1.38 -5.50
N ARG A 29 -6.61 -1.74 -6.36
CA ARG A 29 -6.46 -3.12 -6.81
C ARG A 29 -5.64 -3.89 -5.78
N VAL A 30 -6.20 -4.97 -5.22
CA VAL A 30 -5.60 -5.69 -4.10
C VAL A 30 -5.04 -7.04 -4.52
N ILE A 31 -3.82 -7.30 -4.07
CA ILE A 31 -3.15 -8.60 -4.12
C ILE A 31 -3.09 -9.15 -2.69
N GLY A 32 -3.59 -10.37 -2.49
CA GLY A 32 -3.56 -11.09 -1.23
C GLY A 32 -2.14 -11.48 -0.79
N PRO A 33 -2.00 -11.95 0.47
CA PRO A 33 -0.71 -12.30 1.05
C PRO A 33 -0.03 -13.50 0.38
N ASP A 34 -0.83 -14.42 -0.15
CA ASP A 34 -0.43 -15.59 -0.95
C ASP A 34 -0.16 -15.26 -2.43
N GLY A 35 -0.39 -14.00 -2.84
CA GLY A 35 -0.30 -13.58 -4.24
C GLY A 35 -1.61 -13.71 -5.02
N ALA A 36 -2.71 -14.11 -4.39
CA ALA A 36 -4.02 -14.15 -5.04
C ALA A 36 -4.48 -12.75 -5.47
N MET A 37 -5.11 -12.64 -6.64
CA MET A 37 -5.72 -11.38 -7.05
C MET A 37 -7.12 -11.26 -6.45
N LEU A 38 -7.30 -10.33 -5.50
CA LEU A 38 -8.60 -10.04 -4.88
C LEU A 38 -9.45 -9.06 -5.71
N GLY A 39 -8.87 -8.48 -6.76
CA GLY A 39 -9.56 -7.57 -7.68
C GLY A 39 -9.49 -6.12 -7.22
N VAL A 40 -10.49 -5.31 -7.62
CA VAL A 40 -10.62 -3.91 -7.17
C VAL A 40 -11.56 -3.89 -5.98
N LEU A 41 -11.07 -3.36 -4.85
CA LEU A 41 -11.80 -3.25 -3.59
C LEU A 41 -11.77 -1.79 -3.12
N GLU A 42 -12.75 -1.43 -2.29
CA GLU A 42 -12.68 -0.18 -1.54
C GLU A 42 -11.51 -0.22 -0.55
N THR A 43 -10.81 0.89 -0.39
CA THR A 43 -9.60 0.96 0.45
C THR A 43 -9.88 0.56 1.90
N HIS A 44 -11.07 0.85 2.43
CA HIS A 44 -11.43 0.46 3.79
C HIS A 44 -11.60 -1.06 3.93
N GLU A 45 -12.15 -1.71 2.90
CA GLU A 45 -12.31 -3.16 2.86
C GLU A 45 -10.95 -3.85 2.71
N ALA A 46 -10.09 -3.34 1.82
CA ALA A 46 -8.72 -3.80 1.68
C ALA A 46 -7.93 -3.71 3.01
N ARG A 47 -8.14 -2.63 3.78
CA ARG A 47 -7.55 -2.46 5.13
C ARG A 47 -8.13 -3.43 6.15
N ARG A 48 -9.42 -3.75 6.06
CA ARG A 48 -10.06 -4.75 6.93
C ARG A 48 -9.44 -6.12 6.70
N ILE A 49 -9.33 -6.55 5.45
CA ILE A 49 -8.71 -7.85 5.09
C ILE A 49 -7.25 -7.91 5.56
N ALA A 50 -6.48 -6.83 5.39
CA ALA A 50 -5.11 -6.79 5.89
C ALA A 50 -5.03 -6.97 7.41
N ARG A 51 -5.90 -6.28 8.17
CA ARG A 51 -5.99 -6.41 9.63
C ARG A 51 -6.42 -7.80 10.09
N GLU A 52 -7.37 -8.42 9.39
CA GLU A 52 -7.84 -9.77 9.70
C GLU A 52 -6.76 -10.84 9.47
N ALA A 53 -5.79 -10.53 8.60
CA ALA A 53 -4.62 -11.36 8.36
C ALA A 53 -3.41 -11.00 9.24
N ASP A 54 -3.53 -10.03 10.18
CA ASP A 54 -2.42 -9.45 10.94
C ASP A 54 -1.26 -8.93 10.06
N LEU A 55 -1.60 -8.37 8.89
CA LEU A 55 -0.68 -7.83 7.89
C LEU A 55 -0.99 -6.36 7.56
N ASP A 56 -0.12 -5.74 6.77
CA ASP A 56 -0.29 -4.36 6.30
C ASP A 56 -0.80 -4.31 4.86
N LEU A 57 -1.65 -3.33 4.56
CA LEU A 57 -1.97 -2.95 3.19
C LEU A 57 -0.89 -1.99 2.69
N VAL A 58 -0.04 -2.45 1.77
CA VAL A 58 1.09 -1.69 1.24
C VAL A 58 0.83 -1.29 -0.21
N GLU A 59 0.93 -0.01 -0.53
CA GLU A 59 0.84 0.53 -1.90
C GLU A 59 2.13 0.22 -2.66
N VAL A 60 2.11 -0.78 -3.54
CA VAL A 60 3.28 -1.23 -4.31
C VAL A 60 3.40 -0.53 -5.66
N ASN A 61 2.28 -0.08 -6.24
CA ASN A 61 2.28 0.68 -7.48
C ASN A 61 1.30 1.85 -7.42
N PRO A 62 1.77 3.07 -7.07
CA PRO A 62 0.94 4.28 -7.04
C PRO A 62 0.61 4.83 -8.42
N LYS A 63 1.28 4.38 -9.50
CA LYS A 63 1.10 4.91 -10.86
C LYS A 63 -0.07 4.24 -11.60
N ALA A 64 -0.54 3.10 -11.11
CA ALA A 64 -1.68 2.40 -11.69
C ALA A 64 -3.00 3.11 -11.37
N VAL A 65 -4.01 2.90 -12.23
CA VAL A 65 -5.39 3.37 -12.01
C VAL A 65 -6.33 2.15 -12.09
N PRO A 66 -6.93 1.71 -10.97
CA PRO A 66 -6.66 2.13 -9.58
C PRO A 66 -5.26 1.72 -9.07
N PRO A 67 -4.70 2.39 -8.03
CA PRO A 67 -3.41 2.03 -7.45
C PRO A 67 -3.37 0.57 -6.99
N VAL A 68 -2.23 -0.09 -7.17
CA VAL A 68 -2.06 -1.49 -6.75
C VAL A 68 -1.52 -1.54 -5.33
N CYS A 69 -2.28 -2.20 -4.46
CA CYS A 69 -1.90 -2.50 -3.10
C CYS A 69 -1.72 -4.01 -2.92
N LYS A 70 -0.78 -4.40 -2.08
CA LYS A 70 -0.55 -5.79 -1.69
C LYS A 70 -0.60 -5.92 -0.18
N ILE A 71 -1.26 -6.97 0.29
CA ILE A 71 -1.32 -7.32 1.71
C ILE A 71 -0.03 -8.06 2.04
N MET A 72 0.83 -7.47 2.88
CA MET A 72 2.12 -8.04 3.26
C MET A 72 2.65 -7.44 4.57
N ASP A 73 3.69 -8.03 5.14
CA ASP A 73 4.41 -7.46 6.28
C ASP A 73 5.34 -6.33 5.78
N HIS A 74 4.98 -5.07 6.08
CA HIS A 74 5.78 -3.91 5.68
C HIS A 74 7.11 -3.83 6.44
N GLY A 75 7.17 -4.33 7.67
CA GLY A 75 8.37 -4.34 8.50
C GLY A 75 9.47 -5.22 7.90
N ARG A 76 9.11 -6.46 7.54
CA ARG A 76 10.01 -7.39 6.84
C ARG A 76 10.42 -6.83 5.46
N PHE A 77 9.46 -6.32 4.69
CA PHE A 77 9.75 -5.74 3.37
C PHE A 77 10.80 -4.62 3.43
N LYS A 78 10.65 -3.69 4.38
CA LYS A 78 11.61 -2.59 4.57
C LYS A 78 13.00 -3.09 4.98
N TYR A 79 13.07 -4.16 5.77
CA TYR A 79 14.34 -4.77 6.18
C TYR A 79 15.05 -5.42 4.99
N GLU A 80 14.33 -6.20 4.19
CA GLU A 80 14.86 -6.86 3.00
C GLU A 80 15.34 -5.85 1.95
N GLU A 81 14.56 -4.82 1.67
CA GLU A 81 14.95 -3.73 0.76
C GLU A 81 16.20 -2.99 1.24
N LYS A 82 16.30 -2.71 2.54
CA LYS A 82 17.48 -2.05 3.12
C LYS A 82 18.72 -2.94 3.03
N LYS A 83 18.58 -4.24 3.29
CA LYS A 83 19.69 -5.19 3.18
C LYS A 83 20.20 -5.27 1.74
N LYS A 84 19.28 -5.39 0.78
CA LYS A 84 19.60 -5.43 -0.65
C LYS A 84 20.27 -4.15 -1.15
N GLN A 85 19.87 -2.98 -0.64
CA GLN A 85 20.51 -1.70 -0.95
C GLN A 85 21.91 -1.54 -0.36
N ASN A 86 22.23 -2.27 0.72
CA ASN A 86 23.55 -2.24 1.35
C ASN A 86 24.52 -3.30 0.80
N GLU A 87 24.00 -4.35 0.14
CA GLU A 87 24.80 -5.41 -0.50
C GLU A 87 25.15 -5.10 -1.97
N ALA A 88 24.66 -3.97 -2.52
CA ALA A 88 24.93 -3.48 -3.87
C ALA A 88 25.87 -2.25 -3.85
#